data_AF-A0A955TZN0-F1
#
_entry.id   AF-A0A955TZN0-F1
#
_cell.length_a   1.000
_cell.length_b   1.000
_cell.length_c   1.000
_cell.angle_alpha   90.00
_cell.angle_beta   90.00
_cell.angle_gamma   90.00
#
_symmetry.space_group_name_H-M   'P 1'
#
loop_
_entity.id
_entity.type
_entity.pdbx_description
1 polymer ?
#
loop_
_entity_poly.entity_id
_entity_poly.type
_entity_poly.pdbx_seq_one_letter_code
_entity_poly.pdbx_strand_id
1 'polypeptide(L)'
;MLIILLIVLASPAHADVETGRQLFQEKKCRLCHRVENPGTVFKPICPGLKGVKARHSEEWLARWLKDPARVWKEGGPDVEDINRRFFEYRGRKPGPRESFMATIIGKQVVLTDEEIRHLIDYLKTL
;
A
#
# COMPACT_ATOMS: atom_id res chain seq x y z
N MET A 1 39.95 -8.65 -30.68
CA MET A 1 38.79 -9.21 -29.95
C MET A 1 38.20 -8.11 -29.09
N LEU A 2 37.15 -7.45 -29.58
CA LEU A 2 36.52 -6.32 -28.90
C LEU A 2 35.51 -6.86 -27.89
N ILE A 3 35.82 -6.78 -26.60
CA ILE A 3 34.88 -7.10 -25.53
C ILE A 3 33.86 -5.96 -25.50
N ILE A 4 32.66 -6.21 -26.04
CA ILE A 4 31.50 -5.34 -25.89
C ILE A 4 31.09 -5.41 -24.43
N LEU A 5 31.50 -4.40 -23.65
CA LEU A 5 30.99 -4.17 -22.30
C LEU A 5 29.53 -3.70 -22.43
N LEU A 6 28.60 -4.64 -22.35
CA LEU A 6 27.18 -4.37 -22.17
C LEU A 6 26.99 -3.72 -20.79
N ILE A 7 27.12 -2.39 -20.73
CA ILE A 7 26.65 -1.61 -19.59
C ILE A 7 25.13 -1.67 -19.64
N VAL A 8 24.54 -2.62 -18.90
CA VAL A 8 23.11 -2.63 -18.61
C VAL A 8 22.85 -1.43 -17.72
N LEU A 9 22.50 -0.30 -18.33
CA LEU A 9 21.99 0.86 -17.61
C LEU A 9 20.62 0.48 -17.05
N ALA A 10 20.60 -0.01 -15.81
CA ALA A 10 19.35 -0.19 -15.08
C ALA A 10 18.63 1.17 -15.04
N SER A 11 17.43 1.23 -15.62
CA SER A 11 16.67 2.47 -15.70
C SER A 11 16.33 2.99 -14.28
N PRO A 12 16.32 4.31 -14.04
CA PRO A 12 16.00 4.87 -12.72
C PRO A 12 14.66 4.35 -12.18
N ALA A 13 13.65 4.18 -13.04
CA ALA A 13 12.36 3.59 -12.64
C ALA A 13 12.46 2.18 -12.04
N HIS A 14 13.40 1.34 -12.51
CA HIS A 14 13.63 0.02 -11.89
C HIS A 14 14.30 0.15 -10.51
N ALA A 15 15.21 1.12 -10.35
CA ALA A 15 15.83 1.41 -9.06
C ALA A 15 14.79 1.96 -8.06
N ASP A 16 13.85 2.77 -8.51
CA ASP A 16 12.78 3.34 -7.69
C ASP A 16 11.80 2.25 -7.18
N VAL A 17 11.41 1.32 -8.06
CA VAL A 17 10.55 0.17 -7.70
C VAL A 17 11.24 -0.75 -6.69
N GLU A 18 12.51 -1.08 -6.92
CA GLU A 18 13.27 -1.94 -6.01
C GLU A 18 13.47 -1.28 -4.64
N THR A 19 13.77 0.02 -4.62
CA THR A 19 13.84 0.83 -3.38
C THR A 19 12.51 0.79 -2.63
N GLY A 20 11.38 0.98 -3.33
CA GLY A 20 10.05 0.85 -2.74
C GLY A 20 9.77 -0.53 -2.16
N ARG A 21 10.20 -1.60 -2.84
CA ARG A 21 10.07 -2.99 -2.36
C ARG A 21 10.89 -3.24 -1.10
N GLN A 22 12.08 -2.65 -0.98
CA GLN A 22 12.92 -2.73 0.21
C GLN A 22 12.27 -1.98 1.38
N LEU A 23 11.85 -0.73 1.15
CA LEU A 23 11.12 0.07 2.13
C LEU A 23 9.87 -0.64 2.65
N PHE A 24 9.10 -1.30 1.78
CA PHE A 24 7.92 -2.07 2.18
C PHE A 24 8.25 -3.19 3.18
N GLN A 25 9.43 -3.79 3.09
CA GLN A 25 9.91 -4.81 4.02
C GLN A 25 10.44 -4.21 5.31
N GLU A 26 11.25 -3.15 5.21
CA GLU A 26 11.89 -2.46 6.35
C GLU A 26 10.87 -1.78 7.25
N LYS A 27 9.87 -1.12 6.66
CA LYS A 27 8.73 -0.52 7.36
C LYS A 27 7.69 -1.56 7.81
N LYS A 28 8.00 -2.85 7.64
CA LYS A 28 7.21 -4.00 8.13
C LYS A 28 5.78 -4.05 7.58
N CYS A 29 5.50 -3.46 6.41
CA CYS A 29 4.17 -3.46 5.79
C CYS A 29 3.64 -4.89 5.55
N ARG A 30 4.54 -5.81 5.19
CA ARG A 30 4.26 -7.24 5.03
C ARG A 30 3.80 -7.97 6.29
N LEU A 31 3.93 -7.39 7.48
CA LEU A 31 3.38 -8.03 8.69
C LEU A 31 1.85 -8.03 8.65
N CYS A 32 1.24 -7.00 8.05
CA CYS A 32 -0.21 -6.85 7.99
C CYS A 32 -0.79 -7.15 6.61
N HIS A 33 -0.06 -6.79 5.54
CA HIS A 33 -0.50 -6.93 4.17
C HIS A 33 0.17 -8.12 3.47
N ARG A 34 -0.56 -8.74 2.54
CA ARG A 34 -0.06 -9.76 1.60
C ARG A 34 -0.21 -9.21 0.18
N VAL A 35 0.85 -9.24 -0.61
CA VAL A 35 0.85 -8.64 -1.95
C VAL A 35 0.22 -9.55 -3.00
N GLU A 36 0.15 -10.85 -2.70
CA GLU A 36 -0.44 -11.88 -3.56
C GLU A 36 -1.96 -11.96 -3.41
N ASN A 37 -2.47 -11.51 -2.26
CA ASN A 37 -3.89 -11.53 -1.95
C ASN A 37 -4.61 -10.32 -2.58
N PRO A 38 -5.84 -10.50 -3.08
CA PRO A 38 -6.66 -9.38 -3.52
C PRO A 38 -7.13 -8.54 -2.32
N GLY A 39 -7.54 -7.29 -2.59
CA GLY A 39 -8.07 -6.39 -1.56
C GLY A 39 -9.31 -6.92 -0.83
N THR A 40 -10.00 -7.92 -1.37
CA THR A 40 -11.13 -8.58 -0.71
C THR A 40 -10.72 -9.57 0.38
N VAL A 41 -9.43 -9.93 0.49
CA VAL A 41 -8.93 -10.88 1.50
C VAL A 41 -8.20 -10.13 2.60
N PHE A 42 -8.73 -10.16 3.83
CA PHE A 42 -8.13 -9.52 5.01
C PHE A 42 -7.37 -10.55 5.86
N LYS A 43 -6.25 -11.04 5.32
CA LYS A 43 -5.37 -12.02 5.99
C LYS A 43 -3.91 -11.62 5.78
N PRO A 44 -3.10 -11.47 6.85
CA PRO A 44 -3.40 -11.83 8.24
C PRO A 44 -4.35 -10.88 8.98
N ILE A 45 -4.33 -9.57 8.69
CA ILE A 45 -5.19 -8.59 9.39
C ILE A 45 -5.65 -7.42 8.51
N CYS A 46 -4.83 -7.00 7.54
CA CYS A 46 -5.16 -5.95 6.59
C CYS A 46 -5.52 -6.53 5.21
N PRO A 47 -6.19 -5.75 4.33
CA PRO A 47 -6.54 -6.24 3.00
C PRO A 47 -5.30 -6.53 2.16
N GLY A 48 -5.41 -7.50 1.26
CA GLY A 48 -4.38 -7.78 0.26
C GLY A 48 -4.12 -6.59 -0.67
N LEU A 49 -2.93 -6.55 -1.25
CA LEU A 49 -2.47 -5.44 -2.09
C LEU A 49 -2.42 -5.75 -3.59
N LYS A 50 -2.72 -6.98 -4.02
CA LYS A 50 -2.76 -7.34 -5.45
C LYS A 50 -3.70 -6.40 -6.20
N GLY A 51 -3.23 -5.77 -7.27
CA GLY A 51 -3.99 -4.82 -8.09
C GLY A 51 -4.37 -3.52 -7.39
N VAL A 52 -3.61 -3.07 -6.39
CA VAL A 52 -3.94 -1.84 -5.60
C VAL A 52 -4.02 -0.59 -6.48
N LYS A 53 -3.18 -0.49 -7.51
CA LYS A 53 -3.20 0.62 -8.48
C LYS A 53 -4.53 0.80 -9.21
N ALA A 54 -5.30 -0.28 -9.36
CA ALA A 54 -6.58 -0.25 -10.04
C ALA A 54 -7.71 0.19 -9.10
N ARG A 55 -7.48 0.19 -7.78
CA ARG A 55 -8.46 0.56 -6.77
C ARG A 55 -8.30 1.98 -6.26
N HIS A 56 -7.07 2.48 -6.22
CA HIS A 56 -6.76 3.78 -5.62
C HIS A 56 -5.84 4.58 -6.53
N SER A 57 -6.08 5.89 -6.64
CA SER A 57 -5.19 6.80 -7.38
C SER A 57 -3.87 6.99 -6.64
N GLU A 58 -2.86 7.50 -7.35
CA GLU A 58 -1.57 7.85 -6.75
C GLU A 58 -1.74 8.94 -5.69
N GLU A 59 -2.59 9.94 -5.91
CA GLU A 59 -2.83 10.98 -4.90
C GLU A 59 -3.48 10.40 -3.65
N TRP A 60 -4.41 9.45 -3.81
CA TRP A 60 -5.03 8.78 -2.66
C TRP A 60 -4.01 7.96 -1.89
N LEU A 61 -3.16 7.19 -2.57
CA LEU A 61 -2.09 6.41 -1.94
C LEU A 61 -1.10 7.30 -1.19
N ALA A 62 -0.73 8.44 -1.76
CA ALA A 62 0.16 9.39 -1.10
C ALA A 62 -0.46 9.94 0.20
N ARG A 63 -1.73 10.34 0.17
CA ARG A 63 -2.44 10.81 1.39
C ARG A 63 -2.59 9.69 2.42
N TRP A 64 -2.95 8.49 1.98
CA TRP A 64 -3.14 7.34 2.86
C TRP A 64 -1.84 6.91 3.54
N LEU A 65 -0.72 6.86 2.80
CA LEU A 65 0.59 6.53 3.37
C LEU A 65 1.10 7.62 4.32
N LYS A 66 0.72 8.88 4.09
CA LYS A 66 1.12 10.01 4.94
C LYS A 66 0.39 10.02 6.29
N ASP A 67 -0.93 9.86 6.28
CA ASP A 67 -1.75 9.86 7.49
C ASP A 67 -3.04 9.05 7.29
N PRO A 68 -2.99 7.72 7.44
CA PRO A 68 -4.15 6.87 7.22
C PRO A 68 -5.26 7.13 8.25
N ALA A 69 -4.93 7.63 9.44
CA ALA A 69 -5.90 7.96 10.47
C ALA A 69 -6.75 9.16 10.08
N ARG A 70 -6.10 10.20 9.54
CA ARG A 70 -6.79 11.38 9.00
C ARG A 70 -7.65 11.01 7.81
N VAL A 71 -7.11 10.27 6.84
CA VAL A 71 -7.89 9.84 5.66
C VAL A 71 -9.08 8.97 6.08
N TRP A 72 -8.91 8.05 7.03
CA TRP A 72 -10.02 7.25 7.56
C TRP A 72 -11.13 8.12 8.16
N LYS A 73 -10.76 9.15 8.94
CA LYS A 73 -11.71 10.08 9.56
C LYS A 73 -12.42 10.98 8.54
N GLU A 74 -11.71 11.40 7.49
CA GLU A 74 -12.29 12.16 6.38
C GLU A 74 -13.32 11.32 5.60
N GLY A 75 -13.14 10.00 5.52
CA GLY A 75 -14.07 9.09 4.87
C GLY A 75 -13.97 9.10 3.35
N GLY A 76 -15.11 9.02 2.67
CA GLY A 76 -15.21 9.00 1.21
C GLY A 76 -15.15 7.59 0.60
N PRO A 77 -15.29 7.50 -0.74
CA PRO A 77 -15.61 6.25 -1.43
C PRO A 77 -14.55 5.16 -1.24
N ASP A 78 -13.26 5.51 -1.21
CA ASP A 78 -12.18 4.54 -0.97
C ASP A 78 -12.20 3.96 0.45
N VAL A 79 -12.46 4.80 1.46
CA VAL A 79 -12.56 4.38 2.86
C VAL A 79 -13.81 3.52 3.06
N GLU A 80 -14.92 3.93 2.46
CA GLU A 80 -16.18 3.17 2.45
C GLU A 80 -16.01 1.82 1.76
N ASP A 81 -15.28 1.73 0.65
CA ASP A 81 -14.94 0.48 -0.02
C ASP A 81 -14.09 -0.43 0.88
N ILE A 82 -13.02 0.09 1.49
CA ILE A 82 -12.20 -0.68 2.44
C ILE A 82 -13.05 -1.18 3.60
N ASN A 83 -13.96 -0.34 4.11
CA ASN A 83 -14.83 -0.71 5.21
C ASN A 83 -15.83 -1.80 4.81
N ARG A 84 -16.51 -1.64 3.68
CA ARG A 84 -17.44 -2.62 3.13
C ARG A 84 -16.76 -3.98 2.94
N ARG A 85 -15.62 -4.02 2.25
CA ARG A 85 -14.87 -5.27 2.00
C ARG A 85 -14.44 -5.95 3.30
N PHE A 86 -14.12 -5.19 4.34
CA PHE A 86 -13.80 -5.75 5.65
C PHE A 86 -14.99 -6.51 6.24
N PHE A 87 -16.19 -5.92 6.23
CA PHE A 87 -17.39 -6.57 6.75
C PHE A 87 -17.80 -7.78 5.91
N GLU A 88 -17.77 -7.65 4.59
CA GLU A 88 -18.05 -8.75 3.65
C GLU A 88 -17.12 -9.94 3.88
N TYR A 89 -15.80 -9.70 3.98
CA TYR A 89 -14.83 -10.75 4.27
C TYR A 89 -15.09 -11.47 5.61
N ARG A 90 -15.68 -10.76 6.58
CA ARG A 90 -16.04 -11.30 7.90
C ARG A 90 -17.44 -11.91 7.94
N GLY A 91 -18.15 -11.97 6.82
CA GLY A 91 -19.53 -12.47 6.75
C GLY A 91 -20.51 -11.63 7.57
N ARG A 92 -20.26 -10.32 7.67
CA ARG A 92 -21.07 -9.37 8.46
C ARG A 92 -21.62 -8.27 7.55
N LYS A 93 -22.73 -7.65 7.98
CA LYS A 93 -23.28 -6.47 7.30
C LYS A 93 -22.37 -5.25 7.51
N PRO A 94 -22.11 -4.42 6.48
CA PRO A 94 -21.37 -3.17 6.63
C PRO A 94 -22.01 -2.23 7.65
N GLY A 95 -21.18 -1.55 8.43
CA GLY A 95 -21.59 -0.50 9.35
C GLY A 95 -20.43 0.46 9.65
N PRO A 96 -20.68 1.58 10.35
CA PRO A 96 -19.62 2.48 10.78
C PRO A 96 -18.59 1.73 11.64
N ARG A 97 -17.29 1.98 11.40
CA ARG A 97 -16.23 1.49 12.29
C ARG A 97 -15.07 2.47 12.36
N GLU A 98 -14.46 2.51 13.53
CA GLU A 98 -13.07 2.93 13.63
C GLU A 98 -12.16 1.83 13.08
N SER A 99 -11.09 2.22 12.40
CA SER A 99 -10.08 1.27 11.92
C SER A 99 -8.86 1.33 12.81
N PHE A 100 -8.77 0.45 13.81
CA PHE A 100 -7.58 0.33 14.68
C PHE A 100 -6.27 0.26 13.89
N MET A 101 -6.28 -0.42 12.73
CA MET A 101 -5.14 -0.49 11.81
C MET A 101 -4.77 0.87 11.21
N ALA A 102 -5.74 1.70 10.85
CA ALA A 102 -5.48 3.04 10.30
C ALA A 102 -5.20 4.06 11.42
N THR A 103 -5.89 3.96 12.56
CA THR A 103 -5.91 5.00 13.60
C THR A 103 -4.84 4.84 14.67
N ILE A 104 -4.38 3.61 14.93
CA ILE A 104 -3.32 3.33 15.92
C ILE A 104 -2.05 2.86 15.22
N ILE A 105 -2.10 1.74 14.50
CA ILE A 105 -0.90 1.16 13.85
C ILE A 105 -0.41 2.08 12.73
N GLY A 106 -1.32 2.61 11.92
CA GLY A 106 -0.99 3.50 10.81
C GLY A 106 -0.26 4.77 11.22
N LYS A 107 -0.42 5.24 12.47
CA LYS A 107 0.32 6.39 13.00
C LYS A 107 1.75 6.07 13.43
N GLN A 108 2.07 4.79 13.64
CA GLN A 108 3.39 4.38 14.11
C GLN A 108 4.41 4.29 12.97
N VAL A 109 3.96 4.16 11.72
CA VAL A 109 4.83 4.13 10.55
C VAL A 109 4.95 5.55 10.01
N VAL A 110 6.02 6.25 10.37
CA VAL A 110 6.32 7.58 9.84
C VAL A 110 7.12 7.44 8.54
N LEU A 111 6.63 8.06 7.48
CA LEU A 111 7.23 8.06 6.14
C LEU A 111 7.56 9.47 5.69
N THR A 112 8.73 9.64 5.07
CA THR A 112 9.09 10.87 4.35
C THR A 112 8.35 10.92 3.00
N ASP A 113 8.28 12.11 2.38
CA ASP A 113 7.64 12.25 1.07
C ASP A 113 8.39 11.45 -0.02
N GLU A 114 9.70 11.30 0.13
CA GLU A 114 10.52 10.45 -0.72
C GLU A 114 10.24 8.96 -0.54
N GLU A 115 10.15 8.48 0.70
CA GLU A 115 9.78 7.09 0.98
C GLU A 115 8.38 6.78 0.43
N ILE A 116 7.44 7.73 0.54
CA ILE A 116 6.09 7.59 -0.03
C ILE A 116 6.16 7.43 -1.55
N ARG A 117 6.96 8.23 -2.26
CA ARG A 117 7.12 8.11 -3.72
C ARG A 117 7.61 6.72 -4.11
N HIS A 118 8.70 6.26 -3.51
CA HIS A 118 9.24 4.93 -3.81
C HIS A 118 8.25 3.80 -3.49
N LEU A 119 7.53 3.90 -2.37
CA LEU A 119 6.48 2.94 -2.02
C LEU A 119 5.37 2.93 -3.07
N ILE A 120 4.92 4.09 -3.55
CA ILE A 120 3.89 4.18 -4.60
C ILE A 120 4.38 3.52 -5.89
N ASP A 121 5.63 3.76 -6.29
CA ASP A 121 6.23 3.13 -7.48
C ASP A 121 6.22 1.60 -7.36
N TYR A 122 6.57 1.06 -6.20
CA TYR A 122 6.45 -0.37 -5.94
C TYR A 122 4.99 -0.84 -5.96
N LEU A 123 4.06 -0.16 -5.29
CA LEU A 123 2.64 -0.52 -5.25
C LEU A 123 1.99 -0.53 -6.63
N LYS A 124 2.49 0.28 -7.58
CA LYS A 124 2.05 0.32 -8.98
C LYS A 124 2.44 -0.92 -9.80
N THR A 125 3.26 -1.80 -9.23
CA THR A 125 3.64 -3.08 -9.84
C THR A 125 2.82 -4.27 -9.32
N LEU A 126 2.02 -4.06 -8.27
CA LEU A 126 1.23 -5.10 -7.57
C LEU A 126 -0.14 -5.38 -8.18
#